data_AF-A0A6L4ZM53-F1
#
_entry.id   AF-A0A6L4ZM53-F1
#
_cell.length_a   1.000
_cell.length_b   1.000
_cell.length_c   1.000
_cell.angle_alpha   90.00
_cell.angle_beta   90.00
_cell.angle_gamma   90.00
#
_symmetry.space_group_name_H-M   'P 1'
#
loop_
_entity.id
_entity.type
_entity.pdbx_description
1 polymer ?
#
loop_
_entity_poly.entity_id
_entity_poly.type
_entity_poly.pdbx_seq_one_letter_code
_entity_poly.pdbx_strand_id
1 'polypeptide(L)'
;MLKPRTKAIVIIFFLALVQLACAQGPRDEETKLLITTKLKQGLPSTWIVGTKVEGFLGNIVSNTVKAANVEIQSIEIKQRGDFNEQEKYWPIKAQIKGSFQREVIGNTVDNKIGFDREGNFRFSKDDYDNWTVIIAE
;
A
#
# COMPACT_ATOMS: atom_id res chain seq x y z
N MET A 1 -34.90 -4.56 -38.53
CA MET A 1 -33.63 -4.11 -39.14
C MET A 1 -33.30 -2.71 -38.65
N LEU A 2 -32.27 -2.53 -37.80
CA LEU A 2 -31.82 -1.18 -37.40
C LEU A 2 -31.15 -0.46 -38.58
N LYS A 3 -31.47 0.83 -38.77
CA LYS A 3 -30.86 1.70 -39.78
C LYS A 3 -29.32 1.72 -39.61
N PRO A 4 -28.55 1.82 -40.70
CA PRO A 4 -27.08 1.76 -40.66
C PRO A 4 -26.45 2.82 -39.72
N ARG A 5 -27.11 3.97 -39.54
CA ARG A 5 -26.68 5.03 -38.61
C ARG A 5 -26.82 4.65 -37.12
N THR A 6 -27.83 3.87 -36.73
CA THR A 6 -28.00 3.44 -35.34
C THR A 6 -27.06 2.29 -34.95
N LYS A 7 -26.63 1.46 -35.91
CA LYS A 7 -25.63 0.41 -35.65
C LYS A 7 -24.24 0.97 -35.33
N ALA A 8 -23.82 2.04 -36.01
CA ALA A 8 -22.54 2.70 -35.78
C ALA A 8 -22.46 3.34 -34.38
N ILE A 9 -23.54 3.97 -33.91
CA ILE A 9 -23.59 4.63 -32.59
C ILE A 9 -23.46 3.60 -31.45
N VAL A 10 -24.12 2.44 -31.57
CA VAL A 10 -24.07 1.39 -30.53
C VAL A 10 -22.67 0.78 -30.40
N ILE A 11 -21.95 0.59 -31.52
CA ILE A 11 -20.58 0.06 -31.52
C ILE A 11 -19.60 1.05 -30.89
N ILE A 12 -19.72 2.34 -31.19
CA ILE A 12 -18.88 3.40 -30.60
C ILE A 12 -19.12 3.50 -29.08
N PHE A 13 -20.38 3.36 -28.64
CA PHE A 13 -20.73 3.40 -27.22
C PHE A 13 -20.18 2.19 -26.45
N PHE A 14 -20.22 0.99 -27.05
CA PHE A 14 -19.60 -0.22 -26.47
C PHE A 14 -18.08 -0.13 -26.41
N LEU A 15 -17.42 0.46 -27.42
CA LEU A 15 -15.97 0.67 -27.42
C LEU A 15 -15.53 1.67 -26.34
N ALA A 16 -16.31 2.73 -26.10
CA ALA A 16 -16.06 3.68 -25.03
C ALA A 16 -16.22 3.06 -23.63
N LEU A 17 -17.19 2.16 -23.44
CA LEU A 17 -17.38 1.42 -22.18
C LEU A 17 -16.24 0.43 -21.89
N VAL A 18 -15.66 -0.19 -22.93
CA VAL A 18 -14.47 -1.06 -22.78
C VAL A 18 -13.21 -0.23 -22.46
N GLN A 19 -13.11 0.99 -22.99
CA GLN A 19 -12.01 1.90 -22.65
C GLN A 19 -12.09 2.46 -21.22
N LEU A 20 -13.30 2.63 -20.66
CA LEU A 20 -13.49 3.02 -19.25
C LEU A 20 -13.12 1.91 -18.24
N ALA A 21 -13.06 0.65 -18.69
CA ALA A 21 -12.57 -0.47 -17.87
C ALA A 21 -11.03 -0.59 -17.86
N CYS A 22 -10.34 0.08 -18.78
CA CYS A 22 -8.89 0.12 -18.88
C CYS A 22 -8.36 1.45 -18.32
N ALA A 23 -8.18 1.52 -17.00
CA ALA A 23 -7.28 2.43 -16.26
C ALA A 23 -7.88 2.84 -14.89
N GLN A 24 -8.53 1.92 -14.17
CA GLN A 24 -8.84 2.16 -12.77
C GLN A 24 -7.79 1.45 -11.91
N GLY A 25 -7.12 2.23 -11.04
CA GLY A 25 -6.24 1.70 -10.01
C GLY A 25 -6.98 0.75 -9.05
N PRO A 26 -6.27 0.15 -8.07
CA PRO A 26 -6.86 -0.83 -7.18
C PRO A 26 -8.00 -0.20 -6.37
N ARG A 27 -9.06 -0.97 -6.10
CA ARG A 27 -10.21 -0.49 -5.30
C ARG A 27 -9.81 -0.24 -3.86
N ASP A 28 -10.58 0.52 -3.10
CA ASP A 28 -10.24 0.89 -1.70
C ASP A 28 -10.01 -0.33 -0.80
N GLU A 29 -10.88 -1.33 -0.86
CA GLU A 29 -10.75 -2.55 -0.04
C GLU A 29 -9.50 -3.34 -0.40
N GLU A 30 -9.23 -3.50 -1.70
CA GLU A 30 -8.04 -4.14 -2.24
C GLU A 30 -6.76 -3.38 -1.86
N THR A 31 -6.79 -2.05 -1.94
CA THR A 31 -5.71 -1.15 -1.53
C THR A 31 -5.36 -1.38 -0.06
N LYS A 32 -6.36 -1.39 0.82
CA LYS A 32 -6.18 -1.61 2.27
C LYS A 32 -5.62 -3.01 2.56
N LEU A 33 -6.12 -4.03 1.86
CA LEU A 33 -5.66 -5.41 2.01
C LEU A 33 -4.19 -5.57 1.59
N LEU A 34 -3.81 -5.00 0.45
CA LEU A 34 -2.45 -5.06 -0.07
C LEU A 34 -1.46 -4.30 0.84
N ILE A 35 -1.81 -3.10 1.29
CA ILE A 35 -1.00 -2.34 2.26
C ILE A 35 -0.84 -3.13 3.56
N THR A 36 -1.93 -3.69 4.10
CA THR A 36 -1.88 -4.49 5.33
C THR A 36 -0.96 -5.69 5.17
N THR A 37 -1.11 -6.44 4.07
CA THR A 37 -0.28 -7.60 3.78
C THR A 37 1.19 -7.21 3.67
N LYS A 38 1.49 -6.13 2.95
CA LYS A 38 2.86 -5.64 2.76
C LYS A 38 3.50 -5.19 4.07
N LEU A 39 2.79 -4.42 4.90
CA LEU A 39 3.29 -3.95 6.19
C LEU A 39 3.49 -5.09 7.20
N LYS A 40 2.68 -6.15 7.14
CA LYS A 40 2.87 -7.35 7.95
C LYS A 40 4.09 -8.17 7.52
N GLN A 41 4.48 -8.12 6.25
CA GLN A 41 5.73 -8.73 5.78
C GLN A 41 6.97 -7.96 6.28
N GLY A 42 6.83 -6.65 6.47
CA GLY A 42 7.87 -5.83 7.07
C GLY A 42 7.47 -4.36 7.10
N LEU A 43 7.65 -3.72 8.27
CA LEU A 43 7.56 -2.27 8.38
C LEU A 43 8.85 -1.61 7.88
N PRO A 44 8.77 -0.41 7.27
CA PRO A 44 9.94 0.37 6.94
C PRO A 44 10.79 0.67 8.19
N SER A 45 12.11 0.62 8.07
CA SER A 45 13.02 0.84 9.20
C SER A 45 12.86 2.25 9.79
N THR A 46 12.54 3.24 8.95
CA THR A 46 12.21 4.61 9.33
C THR A 46 11.03 4.68 10.31
N TRP A 47 10.07 3.77 10.22
CA TRP A 47 8.91 3.69 11.12
C TRP A 47 9.24 3.00 12.45
N ILE A 48 10.25 2.12 12.43
CA ILE A 48 10.70 1.35 13.61
C ILE A 48 11.66 2.17 14.48
N VAL A 49 12.62 2.85 13.86
CA VAL A 49 13.73 3.56 14.54
C VAL A 49 13.27 4.93 15.07
N GLY A 50 12.30 5.59 14.42
CA GLY A 50 11.79 6.90 14.81
C GLY A 50 10.95 6.93 16.10
N THR A 51 10.74 5.79 16.76
CA THR A 51 10.02 5.72 18.04
C THR A 51 11.05 5.74 19.18
N LYS A 52 11.22 6.91 19.83
CA LYS A 52 12.16 7.09 20.95
C LYS A 52 12.00 5.97 21.98
N VAL A 53 13.09 5.30 22.32
CA VAL A 53 13.17 4.34 23.43
C VAL A 53 14.00 4.99 24.50
N GLU A 54 13.43 5.17 25.68
CA GLU A 54 14.22 5.49 26.86
C GLU A 54 14.83 4.19 27.40
N GLY A 55 16.14 4.18 27.68
CA GLY A 55 16.87 3.05 28.27
C GLY A 55 17.88 2.33 27.37
N PHE A 56 18.39 1.18 27.83
CA PHE A 56 19.49 0.38 27.24
C PHE A 56 19.33 0.06 25.74
N LEU A 57 18.10 -0.01 25.24
CA LEU A 57 17.78 -0.24 23.82
C LEU A 57 18.01 1.00 22.92
N GLY A 58 18.13 2.20 23.49
CA GLY A 58 18.41 3.43 22.73
C GLY A 58 19.80 3.46 22.09
N ASN A 59 20.72 2.61 22.55
CA ASN A 59 22.08 2.47 22.02
C ASN A 59 22.26 1.28 21.05
N ILE A 60 21.22 0.46 20.84
CA ILE A 60 21.31 -0.65 19.89
C ILE A 60 21.10 -0.11 18.48
N VAL A 61 22.15 -0.23 17.66
CA VAL A 61 22.22 0.18 16.27
C VAL A 61 20.97 -0.30 15.51
N SER A 62 20.37 0.62 14.76
CA SER A 62 19.13 0.47 13.97
C SER A 62 19.06 -0.77 13.07
N ASN A 63 20.19 -1.44 12.82
CA ASN A 63 20.31 -2.55 11.88
C ASN A 63 19.90 -3.91 12.46
N THR A 64 19.69 -4.01 13.78
CA THR A 64 19.33 -5.28 14.44
C THR A 64 17.88 -5.32 14.95
N VAL A 65 17.16 -4.21 14.84
CA VAL A 65 15.78 -4.08 15.32
C VAL A 65 14.81 -4.31 14.16
N LYS A 66 13.92 -5.29 14.30
CA LYS A 66 12.83 -5.58 13.36
C LYS A 66 11.48 -5.33 14.02
N ALA A 67 10.45 -5.11 13.21
CA ALA A 67 9.08 -5.15 13.69
C ALA A 67 8.58 -6.61 13.69
N ALA A 68 8.02 -7.03 14.81
CA ALA A 68 7.30 -8.28 14.98
C ALA A 68 5.86 -7.97 15.43
N ASN A 69 4.96 -8.95 15.27
CA ASN A 69 3.57 -8.86 15.71
C ASN A 69 2.87 -7.56 15.28
N VAL A 70 2.98 -7.24 13.98
CA VAL A 70 2.42 -6.03 13.39
C VAL A 70 0.89 -6.14 13.33
N GLU A 71 0.22 -5.20 13.99
CA GLU A 71 -1.22 -5.07 14.04
C GLU A 71 -1.63 -3.74 13.39
N ILE A 72 -2.38 -3.83 12.29
CA ILE A 72 -2.92 -2.65 11.60
C ILE A 72 -4.33 -2.39 12.14
N GLN A 73 -4.55 -1.20 12.68
CA GLN A 73 -5.84 -0.79 13.23
C GLN A 73 -6.69 -0.08 12.18
N SER A 74 -6.08 0.83 11.42
CA SER A 74 -6.79 1.57 10.39
C SER A 74 -5.86 2.00 9.26
N ILE A 75 -6.41 2.00 8.05
CA ILE A 75 -5.79 2.59 6.86
C ILE A 75 -6.78 3.57 6.26
N GLU A 76 -6.38 4.83 6.16
CA GLU A 76 -7.14 5.90 5.54
C GLU A 76 -6.43 6.35 4.26
N ILE A 77 -7.08 6.19 3.11
CA ILE A 77 -6.53 6.63 1.83
C ILE A 77 -6.70 8.14 1.75
N LYS A 78 -5.59 8.88 1.78
CA LYS A 78 -5.58 10.34 1.77
C LYS A 78 -5.62 10.89 0.35
N GLN A 79 -4.90 10.25 -0.56
CA GLN A 79 -4.78 10.71 -1.94
C GLN A 79 -4.52 9.54 -2.88
N ARG A 80 -5.16 9.56 -4.05
CA ARG A 80 -4.85 8.72 -5.21
C ARG A 80 -4.32 9.63 -6.30
N GLY A 81 -3.14 9.36 -6.82
CA GLY A 81 -2.62 10.07 -7.98
C GLY A 81 -2.92 9.31 -9.28
N ASP A 82 -2.60 9.95 -10.39
CA ASP A 82 -2.78 9.38 -11.73
C ASP A 82 -1.76 8.27 -12.01
N PHE A 83 -2.11 7.37 -12.93
CA PHE A 83 -1.22 6.30 -13.36
C PHE A 83 0.06 6.89 -13.95
N ASN A 84 1.20 6.43 -13.45
CA ASN A 84 2.49 6.72 -14.05
C ASN A 84 2.71 5.71 -15.20
N GLU A 85 2.54 6.15 -16.44
CA GLU A 85 2.74 5.30 -17.62
C GLU A 85 4.19 4.83 -17.80
N GLN A 86 5.16 5.65 -17.38
CA GLN A 86 6.59 5.36 -17.56
C GLN A 86 7.05 4.21 -16.65
N GLU A 87 6.66 4.28 -15.38
CA GLU A 87 7.03 3.29 -14.36
C GLU A 87 5.91 2.25 -14.11
N LYS A 88 4.79 2.36 -14.82
CA LYS A 88 3.63 1.45 -14.80
C LYS A 88 3.05 1.21 -13.40
N TYR A 89 2.79 2.27 -12.64
CA TYR A 89 2.19 2.15 -11.30
C TYR A 89 1.17 3.24 -10.99
N TRP A 90 0.30 2.96 -10.02
CA TRP A 90 -0.63 3.92 -9.40
C TRP A 90 -0.07 4.41 -8.05
N PRO A 91 0.23 5.71 -7.89
CA PRO A 91 0.62 6.29 -6.62
C PRO A 91 -0.59 6.44 -5.69
N ILE A 92 -0.46 5.94 -4.46
CA ILE A 92 -1.46 6.11 -3.42
C ILE A 92 -0.76 6.55 -2.14
N LYS A 93 -1.30 7.58 -1.50
CA LYS A 93 -0.87 8.05 -0.19
C LYS A 93 -1.93 7.65 0.83
N ALA A 94 -1.50 7.03 1.92
CA ALA A 94 -2.38 6.59 2.98
C ALA A 94 -1.81 6.90 4.36
N GLN A 95 -2.70 7.21 5.30
CA GLN A 95 -2.40 7.27 6.73
C GLN A 95 -2.64 5.90 7.33
N ILE A 96 -1.68 5.37 8.08
CA ILE A 96 -1.73 4.06 8.69
C ILE A 96 -1.54 4.20 10.18
N LYS A 97 -2.49 3.62 10.92
CA LYS A 97 -2.43 3.48 12.37
C LYS A 97 -2.33 2.02 12.74
N GLY A 98 -1.43 1.72 13.68
CA GLY A 98 -1.23 0.36 14.12
C GLY A 98 -0.28 0.28 15.30
N SER A 99 0.14 -0.93 15.59
CA SER A 99 1.17 -1.21 16.58
C SER A 99 2.06 -2.36 16.14
N PHE A 100 3.27 -2.41 16.68
CA PHE A 100 4.18 -3.54 16.52
C PHE A 100 4.95 -3.76 17.82
N GLN A 101 5.54 -4.94 17.97
CA GLN A 101 6.57 -5.21 18.97
C GLN A 101 7.93 -5.19 18.31
N ARG A 102 8.98 -4.85 19.06
CA ARG A 102 10.34 -4.92 18.53
C ARG A 102 10.89 -6.32 18.72
N GLU A 103 11.54 -6.83 17.69
CA GLU A 103 12.38 -8.01 17.78
C GLU A 103 13.84 -7.57 17.70
N VAL A 104 14.63 -7.98 18.69
CA VAL A 104 16.08 -7.70 18.77
C VAL A 104 16.79 -9.03 18.95
N ILE A 105 17.60 -9.42 17.97
CA ILE A 105 18.36 -10.69 17.99
C ILE A 105 17.43 -11.88 18.28
N GLY A 106 16.28 -11.95 17.58
CA GLY A 106 15.30 -13.03 17.72
C GLY A 106 14.46 -13.01 19.00
N ASN A 107 14.67 -12.04 19.90
CA ASN A 107 13.84 -11.88 21.10
C ASN A 107 12.84 -10.74 20.88
N THR A 108 11.55 -11.05 21.05
CA THR A 108 10.49 -10.04 20.99
C THR A 108 10.38 -9.34 22.33
N VAL A 109 10.33 -8.01 22.30
CA VAL A 109 10.08 -7.16 23.46
C VAL A 109 8.57 -7.06 23.67
N ASP A 110 8.10 -7.32 24.90
CA ASP A 110 6.67 -7.38 25.20
C ASP A 110 5.92 -6.04 24.97
N ASN A 111 6.63 -4.92 25.06
CA ASN A 111 6.05 -3.60 24.87
C ASN A 111 5.59 -3.40 23.41
N LYS A 112 4.28 -3.24 23.23
CA LYS A 112 3.69 -2.78 21.97
C LYS A 112 3.95 -1.29 21.78
N ILE A 113 4.44 -0.94 20.59
CA ILE A 113 4.71 0.42 20.16
C ILE A 113 3.65 0.80 19.15
N GLY A 114 2.86 1.83 19.47
CA GLY A 114 1.89 2.41 18.55
C GLY A 114 2.58 3.29 17.49
N PHE A 115 2.01 3.31 16.29
CA PHE A 115 2.43 4.22 15.23
C PHE A 115 1.23 4.82 14.52
N ASP A 116 1.42 6.06 14.08
CA ASP A 116 0.52 6.83 13.23
C ASP A 116 1.40 7.52 12.18
N ARG A 117 1.42 6.95 10.96
CA ARG A 117 2.36 7.34 9.90
C ARG A 117 1.68 7.45 8.54
N GLU A 118 2.05 8.47 7.80
CA GLU A 118 1.72 8.58 6.38
C GLU A 118 2.75 7.78 5.58
N GLY A 119 2.28 6.97 4.64
CA GLY A 119 3.12 6.23 3.70
C GLY A 119 2.70 6.53 2.26
N ASN A 120 3.70 6.59 1.38
CA ASN A 120 3.47 6.58 -0.06
C ASN A 120 3.63 5.14 -0.57
N PHE A 121 2.70 4.72 -1.43
CA PHE A 121 2.63 3.37 -1.96
C PHE A 121 2.53 3.45 -3.47
N ARG A 122 3.21 2.51 -4.14
CA ARG A 122 3.09 2.32 -5.58
C ARG A 122 2.45 0.97 -5.84
N PHE A 123 1.35 0.99 -6.59
CA PHE A 123 0.58 -0.19 -6.94
C PHE A 123 0.77 -0.52 -8.40
N SER A 124 1.21 -1.72 -8.70
CA SER A 124 1.45 -2.21 -10.06
C SER A 124 0.82 -3.57 -10.23
N LYS A 125 0.46 -3.94 -11.45
CA LYS A 125 0.08 -5.31 -11.77
C LYS A 125 1.28 -6.11 -12.28
N ASP A 126 1.36 -7.39 -11.90
CA ASP A 126 2.29 -8.33 -12.50
C ASP A 126 1.78 -8.82 -13.88
N ASP A 127 2.56 -9.69 -14.53
CA ASP A 127 2.23 -10.27 -15.85
C ASP A 127 0.97 -11.15 -15.82
N TYR A 128 0.45 -11.47 -14.64
CA TYR A 128 -0.75 -12.27 -14.40
C TYR A 128 -1.92 -11.43 -13.89
N ASP A 129 -1.86 -10.10 -14.07
CA ASP A 129 -2.90 -9.16 -13.66
C ASP A 129 -3.12 -9.04 -12.15
N ASN A 130 -2.22 -9.59 -11.31
CA ASN A 130 -2.29 -9.50 -9.86
C ASN A 130 -1.67 -8.20 -9.37
N TRP A 131 -2.33 -7.55 -8.42
CA TRP A 131 -1.78 -6.36 -7.79
C TRP A 131 -0.60 -6.67 -6.87
N THR A 132 0.41 -5.83 -6.99
CA THR A 132 1.59 -5.77 -6.14
C THR A 132 1.69 -4.36 -5.56
N VAL A 133 2.28 -4.26 -4.37
CA VAL A 133 2.49 -2.97 -3.71
C VAL A 133 3.90 -2.87 -3.16
N ILE A 134 4.50 -1.71 -3.37
CA ILE A 134 5.76 -1.32 -2.76
C ILE A 134 5.57 -0.05 -1.94
N ILE A 135 6.31 0.04 -0.84
CA ILE A 135 6.36 1.23 0.00
C ILE A 135 7.43 2.14 -0.62
N ALA A 136 7.02 3.33 -1.05
CA ALA A 136 7.93 4.37 -1.52
C ALA A 136 8.23 5.29 -0.33
N GLU A 137 9.44 5.17 0.22
CA GLU A 137 9.94 6.09 1.24
C GLU A 137 10.29 7.47 0.65
#